data_AF-A0A7J2YA18-F1
#
_entry.id   AF-A0A7J2YA18-F1
#
_cell.length_a   1.000
_cell.length_b   1.000
_cell.length_c   1.000
_cell.angle_alpha   90.00
_cell.angle_beta   90.00
_cell.angle_gamma   90.00
#
_symmetry.space_group_name_H-M   'P 1'
#
loop_
_entity.id
_entity.type
_entity.pdbx_description
1 polymer ?
#
loop_
_entity_poly.entity_id
_entity_poly.type
_entity_poly.pdbx_seq_one_letter_code
_entity_poly.pdbx_strand_id
1 'polypeptide(L)'
;EQLAVQKFAEALETIPLALAENAGMDPIDTMTELRAKQTKGEKWTGIDVRNTRIADMHKSDIVEPLAVKEQIIKSATEAASMLLRIDHVIASSGKGPSGPPGGGGMGGMGGME
;
A
#
# COMPACT_ATOMS: atom_id res chain seq x y z
N GLU A 1 -11.05 -11.87 16.54
CA GLU A 1 -10.51 -12.27 15.22
C GLU A 1 -11.49 -12.07 14.07
N GLN A 2 -12.78 -12.38 14.21
CA GLN A 2 -13.79 -12.21 13.15
C GLN A 2 -13.74 -10.85 12.42
N LEU A 3 -13.72 -9.75 13.17
CA LEU A 3 -13.65 -8.40 12.59
C LEU A 3 -12.35 -8.18 11.79
N ALA A 4 -11.22 -8.69 12.27
CA ALA A 4 -9.93 -8.56 11.58
C ALA A 4 -9.93 -9.36 10.28
N VAL A 5 -10.48 -10.58 10.29
CA VAL A 5 -10.65 -11.41 9.07
C VAL A 5 -11.53 -10.69 8.06
N GLN A 6 -12.63 -10.09 8.51
CA GLN A 6 -13.51 -9.32 7.64
C GLN A 6 -12.79 -8.11 7.03
N LYS A 7 -12.06 -7.34 7.83
CA LYS A 7 -11.30 -6.19 7.33
C LYS A 7 -10.15 -6.57 6.40
N PHE A 8 -9.51 -7.73 6.62
CA PHE A 8 -8.53 -8.26 5.69
C PHE A 8 -9.16 -8.64 4.35
N ALA A 9 -10.33 -9.29 4.37
CA ALA A 9 -11.07 -9.61 3.15
C ALA A 9 -11.51 -8.35 2.38
N GLU A 10 -12.04 -7.34 3.09
CA GLU A 10 -12.37 -6.03 2.50
C GLU A 10 -11.12 -5.36 1.89
N ALA A 11 -9.95 -5.46 2.52
CA ALA A 11 -8.72 -4.88 1.99
C ALA A 11 -8.30 -5.50 0.63
N LEU A 12 -8.54 -6.80 0.43
CA LEU A 12 -8.25 -7.49 -0.84
C LEU A 12 -9.10 -6.96 -2.00
N GLU A 13 -10.26 -6.38 -1.72
CA GLU A 13 -11.14 -5.79 -2.74
C GLU A 13 -10.58 -4.49 -3.35
N THR A 14 -9.51 -3.93 -2.77
CA THR A 14 -8.79 -2.79 -3.36
C THR A 14 -8.30 -3.10 -4.77
N ILE A 15 -7.92 -4.36 -5.06
CA ILE A 15 -7.43 -4.78 -6.38
C ILE A 15 -8.54 -4.65 -7.45
N PRO A 16 -9.70 -5.33 -7.33
CA PRO A 16 -10.79 -5.17 -8.29
C PRO A 16 -11.35 -3.75 -8.32
N LEU A 17 -11.39 -3.04 -7.19
CA LEU A 17 -11.81 -1.64 -7.17
C LEU A 17 -10.93 -0.77 -8.07
N ALA A 18 -9.61 -0.86 -7.89
CA ALA A 18 -8.65 -0.12 -8.71
C ALA A 18 -8.72 -0.51 -10.19
N LEU A 19 -9.00 -1.78 -10.51
CA LEU A 19 -9.21 -2.21 -11.90
C LEU A 19 -10.47 -1.58 -12.51
N ALA A 20 -11.58 -1.54 -11.76
CA ALA A 20 -12.83 -0.93 -12.20
C ALA A 20 -12.66 0.57 -12.47
N GLU A 21 -12.04 1.30 -11.52
CA GLU A 21 -11.77 2.73 -11.65
C GLU A 21 -10.89 3.04 -12.86
N ASN A 22 -9.79 2.29 -13.03
CA ASN A 22 -8.88 2.47 -14.18
C ASN A 22 -9.53 2.09 -15.52
N ALA A 23 -10.53 1.21 -15.51
CA ALA A 23 -11.32 0.85 -16.68
C ALA A 23 -12.44 1.86 -16.99
N GLY A 24 -12.67 2.85 -16.11
CA GLY A 24 -13.80 3.79 -16.23
C GLY A 24 -15.17 3.16 -15.92
N MET A 25 -15.20 2.04 -15.21
CA MET A 25 -16.43 1.38 -14.76
C MET A 25 -16.92 2.00 -13.44
N ASP A 26 -18.22 1.89 -13.15
CA ASP A 26 -18.75 2.29 -11.84
C ASP A 26 -18.26 1.30 -10.77
N PRO A 27 -17.48 1.72 -9.76
CA PRO A 27 -16.89 0.79 -8.80
C PRO A 27 -17.92 0.16 -7.87
N ILE A 28 -19.03 0.85 -7.56
CA ILE A 28 -20.07 0.36 -6.65
C ILE A 28 -20.86 -0.77 -7.32
N ASP A 29 -21.30 -0.53 -8.56
CA ASP A 29 -22.04 -1.52 -9.35
C ASP A 29 -21.14 -2.72 -9.67
N THR A 30 -19.89 -2.47 -10.06
CA THR A 30 -18.92 -3.53 -10.36
C THR A 30 -18.67 -4.43 -9.16
N MET A 31 -18.42 -3.86 -7.98
CA MET A 31 -18.19 -4.65 -6.77
C MET A 31 -19.44 -5.42 -6.33
N THR A 32 -20.62 -4.82 -6.50
CA THR A 32 -21.91 -5.47 -6.17
C THR A 32 -22.15 -6.69 -7.07
N GLU A 33 -21.96 -6.55 -8.38
CA GLU A 33 -22.11 -7.64 -9.34
C GLU A 33 -21.06 -8.74 -9.14
N LEU A 34 -19.79 -8.38 -8.90
CA LEU A 34 -18.70 -9.32 -8.59
C LEU A 34 -19.05 -10.21 -7.41
N ARG A 35 -19.44 -9.60 -6.27
CA ARG A 35 -19.80 -10.33 -5.05
C ARG A 35 -21.02 -11.23 -5.25
N ALA A 36 -22.03 -10.73 -5.97
CA ALA A 36 -23.25 -11.49 -6.25
C ALA A 36 -22.95 -12.76 -7.08
N LYS A 37 -22.11 -12.66 -8.11
CA LYS A 37 -21.70 -13.81 -8.93
C LYS A 37 -20.81 -14.79 -8.18
N GLN A 38 -19.81 -14.30 -7.44
CA GLN A 38 -18.92 -15.15 -6.64
C GLN A 38 -19.70 -15.92 -5.55
N THR A 39 -20.68 -15.29 -4.91
CA THR A 39 -21.53 -15.94 -3.90
C THR A 39 -22.41 -17.04 -4.50
N LYS A 40 -22.73 -16.97 -5.79
CA LYS A 40 -23.43 -18.03 -6.55
C LYS A 40 -22.53 -19.18 -6.97
N GLY A 41 -21.24 -19.14 -6.63
CA GLY A 41 -20.26 -20.18 -6.96
C GLY A 41 -19.50 -19.95 -8.27
N GLU A 42 -19.66 -18.79 -8.91
CA GLU A 42 -18.93 -18.42 -10.13
C GLU A 42 -17.47 -18.03 -9.78
N LYS A 43 -16.63 -19.02 -9.49
CA LYS A 43 -15.27 -18.84 -8.96
C LYS A 43 -14.30 -18.06 -9.86
N TRP A 44 -14.55 -18.00 -11.17
CA TRP A 44 -13.70 -17.32 -12.16
C TRP A 44 -14.21 -15.92 -12.52
N THR A 45 -15.15 -15.36 -11.76
CA THR A 45 -15.66 -14.01 -11.97
C THR A 45 -14.56 -12.99 -11.72
N GLY A 46 -14.24 -12.17 -12.73
CA GLY A 46 -13.28 -11.08 -12.66
C GLY A 46 -13.66 -9.90 -13.57
N ILE A 47 -12.77 -8.90 -13.62
CA ILE A 47 -12.97 -7.67 -14.40
C ILE A 47 -12.20 -7.78 -15.72
N ASP A 48 -12.93 -7.79 -16.83
CA ASP A 48 -12.37 -7.63 -18.16
C ASP A 48 -12.23 -6.13 -18.45
N VAL A 49 -11.06 -5.59 -18.12
CA VAL A 49 -10.72 -4.17 -18.28
C VAL A 49 -10.79 -3.73 -19.74
N ARG A 50 -10.50 -4.62 -20.70
CA ARG A 50 -10.47 -4.27 -22.14
C ARG A 50 -11.86 -4.07 -22.71
N ASN A 51 -12.83 -4.86 -22.25
CA ASN A 51 -14.22 -4.80 -22.68
C ASN A 51 -15.14 -4.15 -21.63
N THR A 52 -14.57 -3.52 -20.59
CA THR A 52 -15.28 -2.80 -19.53
C THR A 52 -16.47 -3.56 -18.96
N ARG A 53 -16.27 -4.83 -18.60
CA ARG A 53 -17.34 -5.72 -18.12
C ARG A 53 -16.84 -6.75 -17.12
N ILE A 54 -17.77 -7.31 -16.36
CA ILE A 54 -17.51 -8.51 -15.56
C ILE A 54 -17.64 -9.75 -16.45
N ALA A 55 -16.64 -10.63 -16.37
CA ALA A 55 -16.58 -11.83 -17.19
C ALA A 55 -15.95 -13.01 -16.44
N ASP A 56 -16.08 -14.20 -17.03
CA ASP A 56 -15.37 -15.40 -16.61
C ASP A 56 -13.93 -15.33 -17.16
N MET A 57 -12.96 -15.14 -16.27
CA MET A 57 -11.56 -14.94 -16.63
C MET A 57 -10.95 -16.19 -17.27
N HIS A 58 -11.38 -17.38 -16.83
CA HIS A 58 -10.90 -18.64 -17.37
C HIS A 58 -11.40 -18.87 -18.80
N LYS A 59 -12.68 -18.58 -19.08
CA LYS A 59 -13.21 -18.63 -20.46
C LYS A 59 -12.60 -17.58 -21.38
N SER A 60 -12.05 -16.51 -20.80
CA SER A 60 -11.38 -15.42 -21.52
C SER A 60 -9.87 -15.65 -21.68
N ASP A 61 -9.36 -16.82 -21.25
CA ASP A 61 -7.93 -17.17 -21.25
C ASP A 61 -7.03 -16.17 -20.49
N ILE A 62 -7.59 -15.54 -19.45
CA ILE A 62 -6.88 -14.65 -18.55
C ILE A 62 -6.50 -15.45 -17.32
N VAL A 63 -5.23 -15.87 -17.26
CA VAL A 63 -4.67 -16.67 -16.17
C VAL A 63 -3.39 -16.04 -15.63
N GLU A 64 -3.13 -16.26 -14.35
CA GLU A 64 -1.91 -15.83 -13.67
C GLU A 64 -1.26 -17.03 -12.94
N PRO A 65 0.07 -17.09 -12.85
CA PRO A 65 0.75 -18.12 -12.08
C PRO A 65 0.35 -18.06 -10.60
N LEU A 66 0.02 -19.21 -10.00
CA LEU A 66 -0.34 -19.32 -8.59
C LEU A 66 0.73 -18.70 -7.67
N ALA A 67 2.00 -18.94 -7.99
CA ALA A 67 3.13 -18.41 -7.22
C ALA A 67 3.11 -16.88 -7.06
N VAL A 68 2.59 -16.16 -8.06
CA VAL A 68 2.47 -14.69 -8.00
C VAL A 68 1.43 -14.29 -6.95
N LYS A 69 0.24 -14.91 -6.97
CA LYS A 69 -0.83 -14.58 -6.00
C LYS A 69 -0.44 -14.96 -4.56
N GLU A 70 0.20 -16.11 -4.38
CA GLU A 70 0.70 -16.52 -3.06
C GLU A 70 1.73 -15.54 -2.51
N GLN A 71 2.69 -15.12 -3.34
CA GLN A 71 3.74 -14.21 -2.91
C GLN A 71 3.19 -12.82 -2.59
N ILE A 72 2.26 -12.30 -3.39
CA ILE A 72 1.63 -10.99 -3.12
C ILE A 72 0.95 -10.99 -1.74
N ILE A 73 0.15 -12.02 -1.43
CA ILE A 73 -0.54 -12.11 -0.14
C ILE A 73 0.46 -12.22 1.01
N LYS A 74 1.48 -13.07 0.87
CA LYS A 74 2.52 -13.26 1.91
C LYS A 74 3.29 -11.97 2.16
N SER A 75 3.88 -11.39 1.12
CA SER A 75 4.74 -10.20 1.25
C SER A 75 3.97 -8.97 1.72
N ALA A 76 2.74 -8.74 1.24
CA ALA A 76 1.92 -7.62 1.71
C ALA A 76 1.54 -7.77 3.19
N THR A 77 1.17 -8.99 3.61
CA THR A 77 0.81 -9.26 5.01
C THR A 77 2.02 -9.12 5.93
N GLU A 78 3.19 -9.62 5.50
CA GLU A 78 4.44 -9.49 6.26
C GLU A 78 4.84 -8.03 6.43
N ALA A 79 4.83 -7.24 5.35
CA ALA A 79 5.14 -5.82 5.38
C ALA A 79 4.16 -5.04 6.29
N ALA A 80 2.86 -5.29 6.18
CA ALA A 80 1.85 -4.67 7.04
C ALA A 80 2.08 -5.05 8.52
N SER A 81 2.39 -6.32 8.79
CA SER A 81 2.68 -6.79 10.16
C SER A 81 3.95 -6.16 10.72
N MET A 82 4.99 -5.98 9.91
CA MET A 82 6.21 -5.27 10.32
C MET A 82 5.90 -3.83 10.71
N LEU A 83 5.10 -3.12 9.92
CA LEU A 83 4.71 -1.73 10.20
C LEU A 83 3.85 -1.61 11.45
N LEU A 84 2.84 -2.48 11.60
CA LEU A 84 1.93 -2.47 12.76
C LEU A 84 2.63 -2.79 14.08
N ARG A 85 3.79 -3.46 14.04
CA ARG A 85 4.60 -3.76 15.22
C ARG A 85 5.47 -2.59 15.70
N ILE A 86 5.57 -1.50 14.94
CA ILE A 86 6.37 -0.34 15.32
C ILE A 86 5.53 0.51 16.28
N ASP A 87 5.91 0.51 17.56
CA ASP A 87 5.21 1.33 18.57
C ASP A 87 5.70 2.79 18.56
N HIS A 88 6.99 3.02 18.32
CA HIS A 88 7.59 4.35 18.32
C HIS A 88 8.66 4.51 17.25
N VAL A 89 8.69 5.69 16.62
CA VAL A 89 9.73 6.10 15.68
C VAL A 89 10.56 7.20 16.32
N ILE A 90 11.85 6.97 16.52
CA ILE A 90 12.79 7.99 16.99
C ILE A 90 13.52 8.53 15.76
N ALA A 91 13.15 9.73 15.32
CA ALA A 91 13.87 10.44 14.27
C ALA A 91 14.97 11.30 14.90
N SER A 92 16.24 10.95 14.67
CA SER A 92 17.34 11.87 14.99
C SER A 92 17.45 12.92 13.88
N SER A 93 17.08 14.17 14.16
CA SER A 93 17.59 15.27 13.36
C SER A 93 19.10 15.31 13.61
N GLY A 94 19.88 15.05 12.57
CA GLY A 94 21.33 15.21 12.67
C GLY A 94 21.60 16.61 13.19
N LYS A 95 22.27 16.73 14.34
CA LYS A 95 22.87 18.01 14.72
C LYS A 95 23.80 18.36 13.57
N GLY A 96 23.44 19.40 12.80
CA GLY A 96 24.33 20.00 11.82
C GLY A 96 25.69 20.24 12.50
N PRO A 97 26.80 20.18 11.75
CA PRO A 97 28.14 20.21 12.32
C PRO A 97 28.21 21.37 13.31
N SER A 98 28.48 21.04 14.58
CA SER A 98 28.72 22.04 15.62
C SER A 98 29.81 22.96 15.08
N GLY A 99 29.43 24.20 14.75
CA GLY A 99 30.34 25.18 14.19
C GLY A 99 31.58 25.32 15.09
N PRO A 100 32.74 25.69 14.54
CA PRO A 100 33.97 25.82 15.31
C PRO A 100 33.73 26.72 16.53
N PRO A 101 34.37 26.45 17.68
CA PRO A 101 34.26 27.29 18.86
C PRO A 101 34.55 28.74 18.46
N GLY A 102 33.61 29.63 18.77
CA GLY A 102 33.69 31.04 18.42
C GLY A 102 35.03 31.63 18.83
N GLY A 103 35.72 32.23 17.85
CA GLY A 103 36.80 33.17 18.11
C GLY A 103 36.22 34.38 18.82
N GLY A 104 36.28 34.37 20.15
CA GLY A 104 35.99 35.52 20.98
C GLY A 104 37.04 36.60 20.73
N GLY A 105 36.63 37.67 20.07
CA GLY A 105 37.44 38.87 19.93
C GLY A 105 37.52 39.70 21.21
N MET A 106 38.66 40.39 21.32
CA MET A 106 38.87 41.71 21.92
C MET A 106 39.12 41.80 23.44
N GLY A 107 40.32 42.24 23.81
CA GLY A 107 40.60 42.89 25.10
C GLY A 107 42.07 43.01 25.49
N GLY A 108 42.65 44.21 25.31
CA GLY A 108 43.95 44.62 25.90
C GLY A 108 44.81 45.44 24.92
N MET A 109 44.70 46.77 24.82
CA MET A 109 45.32 47.76 25.72
C MET A 109 46.84 47.56 25.74
N GLY A 110 47.73 48.40 25.19
CA GLY A 110 47.75 49.85 25.02
C GLY A 110 49.15 50.31 25.45
N GLY A 111 49.81 51.16 24.62
CA GLY A 111 51.10 51.82 24.93
C GLY A 111 52.33 50.93 24.73
N MET A 112 53.53 51.43 24.41
CA MET A 112 54.07 52.76 24.15
C MET A 112 55.52 52.50 23.70
N GLU A 113 55.98 53.26 22.71
CA GLU A 113 57.37 53.39 22.20
C GLU A 113 57.93 52.30 21.27
#